data_AF-A0A817ZLQ6-F1
#
_entry.id   AF-A0A817ZLQ6-F1
#
_cell.length_a   1.000
_cell.length_b   1.000
_cell.length_c   1.000
_cell.angle_alpha   90.00
_cell.angle_beta   90.00
_cell.angle_gamma   90.00
#
_symmetry.space_group_name_H-M   'P 1'
#
loop_
_entity.id
_entity.type
_entity.pdbx_description
1 polymer ?
#
loop_
_entity_poly.entity_id
_entity_poly.type
_entity_poly.pdbx_seq_one_letter_code
_entity_poly.pdbx_strand_id
1 'polypeptide(L)'
;MTARNPFSSASKSYDRKGVVMVGLLIGFACAPGTEANDNDEQENALYTKYLLEHIVKPNTDISKVLRAVTGAVVAESDSRQIPYYTDALVTTDDIYLYEKPSSKKQNFSMRLIREQD
;
A
#
# COMPACT_ATOMS: atom_id res chain seq x y z
N MET A 1 -10.24 -27.97 -5.69
CA MET A 1 -8.85 -27.56 -5.98
C MET A 1 -8.32 -26.83 -4.75
N THR A 2 -7.26 -27.33 -4.11
CA THR A 2 -6.62 -26.63 -2.97
C THR A 2 -5.37 -25.95 -3.48
N ALA A 3 -5.36 -24.62 -3.52
CA ALA A 3 -4.16 -23.86 -3.84
C ALA A 3 -3.13 -24.05 -2.71
N ARG A 4 -1.92 -24.51 -3.04
CA ARG A 4 -0.80 -24.60 -2.10
C ARG A 4 0.04 -23.35 -2.22
N ASN A 5 0.31 -22.69 -1.11
CA ASN A 5 1.23 -21.56 -1.05
C ASN A 5 2.68 -22.03 -1.39
N PRO A 6 3.33 -21.51 -2.44
CA PRO A 6 4.67 -21.94 -2.86
C PRO A 6 5.82 -21.45 -1.96
N PHE A 7 5.58 -20.58 -0.98
CA PHE A 7 6.63 -20.06 -0.07
C PHE A 7 6.99 -21.02 1.10
N SER A 8 6.88 -22.34 0.91
CA SER A 8 6.96 -23.32 2.01
C SER A 8 8.36 -23.85 2.34
N SER A 9 9.47 -23.16 2.01
CA SER A 9 10.80 -23.75 2.27
C SER A 9 11.89 -22.74 2.64
N ALA A 10 12.16 -22.64 3.95
CA ALA A 10 13.50 -22.47 4.48
C ALA A 10 13.63 -23.26 5.80
N SER A 11 14.03 -24.54 5.66
CA SER A 11 14.65 -25.42 6.66
C SER A 11 13.91 -25.87 7.94
N LYS A 12 13.82 -27.21 8.04
CA LYS A 12 13.77 -28.14 9.20
C LYS A 12 12.45 -28.31 9.98
N SER A 13 11.70 -29.31 9.48
CA SER A 13 10.97 -30.36 10.22
C SER A 13 10.26 -29.99 11.53
N TYR A 14 8.95 -29.75 11.48
CA TYR A 14 7.85 -30.48 12.14
C TYR A 14 6.56 -29.62 12.05
N ASP A 15 5.46 -30.26 11.63
CA ASP A 15 4.11 -29.74 11.39
C ASP A 15 3.84 -29.07 10.02
N ARG A 16 2.92 -29.68 9.27
CA ARG A 16 2.49 -29.28 7.91
C ARG A 16 1.41 -28.20 8.00
N LYS A 17 1.68 -27.09 8.67
CA LYS A 17 0.85 -25.89 8.53
C LYS A 17 1.47 -25.04 7.44
N GLY A 18 0.78 -24.95 6.31
CA GLY A 18 1.19 -24.07 5.22
C GLY A 18 1.41 -22.65 5.74
N VAL A 19 2.43 -21.96 5.25
CA VAL A 19 2.69 -20.57 5.61
C VAL A 19 1.46 -19.74 5.22
N VAL A 20 0.82 -19.11 6.21
CA VAL A 20 -0.24 -18.13 5.96
C VAL A 20 0.43 -16.76 5.98
N MET A 21 0.43 -16.06 4.85
CA MET A 21 0.91 -14.68 4.79
C MET A 21 -0.24 -13.78 5.23
N VAL A 22 -0.10 -13.17 6.41
CA VAL A 22 -1.09 -12.28 7.01
C VAL A 22 -0.43 -10.92 7.25
N GLY A 23 -1.12 -9.83 6.94
CA GLY A 23 -0.60 -8.47 7.13
C GLY A 23 0.42 -8.04 6.08
N LEU A 24 0.41 -8.66 4.91
CA LEU A 24 1.35 -8.37 3.81
C LEU A 24 0.68 -7.56 2.72
N LEU A 25 1.41 -6.62 2.13
CA LEU A 25 1.04 -5.95 0.89
C LEU A 25 2.27 -5.97 -0.04
N ILE A 26 2.10 -6.46 -1.25
CA ILE A 26 3.15 -6.58 -2.27
C ILE A 26 2.73 -5.75 -3.47
N GLY A 27 3.55 -4.78 -3.85
CA GLY A 27 3.41 -4.03 -5.10
C GLY A 27 4.43 -4.50 -6.13
N PHE A 28 3.98 -4.68 -7.36
CA PHE A 28 4.78 -5.08 -8.51
C PHE A 28 4.79 -3.97 -9.56
N ALA A 29 5.96 -3.71 -10.14
CA ALA A 29 6.12 -2.63 -11.12
C ALA A 29 5.39 -2.90 -12.45
N CYS A 30 5.11 -4.18 -12.78
CA CYS A 30 4.39 -4.57 -13.99
C CYS A 30 3.67 -5.91 -13.79
N ALA A 31 2.69 -6.20 -14.64
CA ALA A 31 1.92 -7.43 -14.63
C ALA A 31 2.79 -8.65 -15.02
N PRO A 32 2.39 -9.87 -14.61
CA PRO A 32 3.11 -11.08 -15.03
C PRO A 32 3.16 -11.19 -16.56
N GLY A 33 4.34 -11.50 -17.10
CA GLY A 33 4.54 -11.64 -18.54
C GLY A 33 4.76 -10.32 -19.30
N THR A 34 4.89 -9.21 -18.58
CA THR A 34 5.23 -7.88 -19.15
C THR A 34 6.43 -7.28 -18.44
N GLU A 35 7.14 -6.38 -19.12
CA GLU A 35 8.38 -5.77 -18.63
C GLU A 35 8.11 -4.42 -17.96
N ALA A 36 8.91 -4.09 -16.95
CA ALA A 36 8.90 -2.78 -16.33
C ALA A 36 9.94 -1.89 -17.01
N ASN A 37 9.59 -0.65 -17.29
CA ASN A 37 10.49 0.32 -17.89
C ASN A 37 11.43 0.92 -16.83
N ASP A 38 12.73 0.67 -16.99
CA ASP A 38 13.79 1.21 -16.14
C ASP A 38 14.05 2.71 -16.37
N ASN A 39 13.48 3.28 -17.43
CA ASN A 39 13.46 4.71 -17.71
C ASN A 39 14.88 5.28 -17.84
N ASP A 40 15.63 4.75 -18.81
CA ASP A 40 17.09 4.98 -19.02
C ASP A 40 17.53 6.45 -19.07
N GLU A 41 16.61 7.37 -19.37
CA GLU A 41 16.87 8.81 -19.43
C GLU A 41 16.69 9.52 -18.08
N GLN A 42 16.23 8.82 -17.05
CA GLN A 42 15.95 9.36 -15.72
C GLN A 42 16.64 8.55 -14.62
N GLU A 43 16.67 9.11 -13.42
CA GLU A 43 17.31 8.48 -12.26
C GLU A 43 16.53 7.26 -11.74
N ASN A 44 15.22 7.23 -11.95
CA ASN A 44 14.33 6.20 -11.40
C ASN A 44 13.52 5.53 -12.49
N ALA A 45 13.38 4.20 -12.37
CA ALA A 45 12.42 3.41 -13.13
C ALA A 45 11.02 4.02 -13.07
N LEU A 46 10.24 3.85 -14.14
CA LEU A 46 8.95 4.53 -14.33
C LEU A 46 8.00 4.31 -13.13
N TYR A 47 7.94 3.09 -12.61
CA TYR A 47 7.15 2.78 -11.43
C TYR A 47 7.65 3.49 -10.18
N THR A 48 8.96 3.46 -9.93
CA THR A 48 9.60 4.07 -8.76
C THR A 48 9.44 5.59 -8.77
N LYS A 49 9.58 6.23 -9.94
CA LYS A 49 9.32 7.66 -10.15
C LYS A 49 7.94 8.05 -9.60
N TYR A 50 6.89 7.36 -10.06
CA TYR A 50 5.53 7.67 -9.63
C TYR A 50 5.21 7.23 -8.21
N LEU A 51 5.84 6.15 -7.73
CA LEU A 51 5.73 5.73 -6.33
C LEU A 51 6.23 6.84 -5.40
N LEU A 52 7.41 7.40 -5.66
CA LEU A 52 7.98 8.48 -4.85
C LEU A 52 7.10 9.74 -4.85
N GLU A 53 6.51 10.07 -6.00
CA GLU A 53 5.58 11.21 -6.12
C GLU A 53 4.32 11.01 -5.27
N HIS A 54 3.80 9.78 -5.19
CA HIS A 54 2.51 9.50 -4.58
C HIS A 54 2.58 9.07 -3.11
N ILE A 55 3.67 8.42 -2.70
CA ILE A 55 3.80 7.84 -1.35
C ILE A 55 3.86 8.91 -0.25
N VAL A 56 4.27 10.13 -0.60
CA VAL A 56 4.37 11.28 0.30
C VAL A 56 3.05 12.03 0.47
N LYS A 57 1.95 11.56 -0.14
CA LYS A 57 0.63 12.22 -0.01
C LYS A 57 0.09 12.01 1.42
N PRO A 58 -0.09 13.08 2.20
CA PRO A 58 -0.52 12.95 3.59
C PRO A 58 -1.94 12.39 3.67
N ASN A 59 -2.21 11.62 4.73
CA ASN A 59 -3.55 11.16 5.09
C ASN A 59 -4.27 10.46 3.91
N THR A 60 -3.51 9.73 3.08
CA THR A 60 -4.02 8.95 1.95
C THR A 60 -3.79 7.47 2.19
N ASP A 61 -4.86 6.68 2.13
CA ASP A 61 -4.78 5.21 2.26
C ASP A 61 -3.81 4.61 1.23
N ILE A 62 -3.01 3.63 1.66
CA ILE A 62 -1.99 2.97 0.83
C ILE A 62 -2.56 2.37 -0.45
N SER A 63 -3.77 1.81 -0.42
CA SER A 63 -4.40 1.25 -1.62
C SER A 63 -4.75 2.35 -2.62
N LYS A 64 -5.15 3.54 -2.15
CA LYS A 64 -5.39 4.71 -3.01
C LYS A 64 -4.07 5.24 -3.60
N VAL A 65 -2.99 5.26 -2.81
CA VAL A 65 -1.64 5.62 -3.29
C VAL A 65 -1.24 4.70 -4.44
N LEU A 66 -1.28 3.37 -4.24
CA LEU A 66 -0.88 2.40 -5.25
C LEU A 66 -1.74 2.45 -6.52
N ARG A 67 -3.06 2.65 -6.38
CA ARG A 67 -3.95 2.85 -7.53
C ARG A 67 -3.60 4.10 -8.34
N ALA A 68 -3.20 5.18 -7.67
CA ALA A 68 -2.76 6.40 -8.34
C ALA A 68 -1.42 6.18 -9.08
N VAL A 69 -0.48 5.45 -8.47
CA VAL A 69 0.76 5.01 -9.14
C VAL A 69 0.44 4.20 -10.39
N THR A 70 -0.45 3.20 -10.31
CA THR A 70 -0.89 2.42 -11.47
C THR A 70 -1.46 3.32 -12.56
N GLY A 71 -2.34 4.26 -12.23
CA GLY A 71 -2.92 5.18 -13.20
C GLY A 71 -1.87 6.03 -13.92
N ALA A 72 -0.87 6.54 -13.19
CA ALA A 72 0.18 7.36 -13.74
C ALA A 72 1.14 6.56 -14.66
N VAL A 73 1.55 5.36 -14.23
CA VAL A 73 2.40 4.47 -15.04
C VAL A 73 1.69 4.02 -16.30
N VAL A 74 0.41 3.65 -16.22
CA VAL A 74 -0.38 3.25 -17.39
C VAL A 74 -0.51 4.41 -18.38
N ALA A 75 -0.69 5.64 -17.89
CA ALA A 75 -0.78 6.82 -18.73
C ALA A 75 0.55 7.16 -19.43
N GLU A 76 1.68 7.17 -18.72
CA GLU A 76 3.00 7.50 -19.31
C GLU A 76 3.54 6.38 -20.21
N SER A 77 3.20 5.12 -19.93
CA SER A 77 3.69 3.97 -20.72
C SER A 77 2.82 3.63 -21.94
N ASP A 78 1.74 4.37 -22.20
CA ASP A 78 0.71 4.02 -23.18
C ASP A 78 0.15 2.60 -22.96
N SER A 79 -0.15 2.26 -21.70
CA SER A 79 -0.65 0.95 -21.26
C SER A 79 0.30 -0.24 -21.51
N ARG A 80 1.56 0.00 -21.86
CA ARG A 80 2.57 -1.07 -22.01
C ARG A 80 3.04 -1.63 -20.67
N GLN A 81 2.99 -0.81 -19.62
CA GLN A 81 3.33 -1.22 -18.26
C GLN A 81 2.12 -1.07 -17.35
N ILE A 82 1.70 -2.17 -16.73
CA ILE A 82 0.53 -2.19 -15.83
C ILE A 82 0.98 -2.68 -14.45
N PRO A 83 1.28 -1.78 -13.50
CA PRO A 83 1.59 -2.17 -12.14
C PRO A 83 0.39 -2.86 -11.47
N TYR A 84 0.67 -3.87 -10.64
CA TYR A 84 -0.35 -4.54 -9.85
C TYR A 84 0.10 -4.71 -8.40
N TYR A 85 -0.83 -4.81 -7.48
CA TYR A 85 -0.54 -5.12 -6.09
C TYR A 85 -1.49 -6.19 -5.56
N THR A 86 -1.04 -6.92 -4.55
CA THR A 86 -1.86 -7.86 -3.79
C THR A 86 -1.66 -7.59 -2.31
N ASP A 87 -2.71 -7.78 -1.54
CA ASP A 87 -2.66 -7.58 -0.10
C ASP A 87 -3.38 -8.72 0.64
N ALA A 88 -2.99 -8.90 1.90
CA ALA A 88 -3.58 -9.78 2.89
C ALA A 88 -3.69 -9.03 4.22
N LEU A 89 -4.04 -7.74 4.15
CA LEU A 89 -4.12 -6.86 5.31
C LEU A 89 -5.34 -7.25 6.16
N VAL A 90 -5.15 -7.38 7.47
CA VAL A 90 -6.22 -7.74 8.41
C VAL A 90 -6.63 -6.51 9.21
N THR A 91 -7.21 -5.54 8.51
CA THR A 91 -7.72 -4.31 9.11
C THR A 91 -8.88 -3.76 8.29
N THR A 92 -9.80 -3.04 8.93
CA THR A 92 -10.81 -2.22 8.26
C THR A 92 -10.44 -0.74 8.22
N ASP A 93 -9.37 -0.36 8.92
CA ASP A 93 -8.88 1.00 8.99
C ASP A 93 -8.00 1.33 7.78
N ASP A 94 -7.99 2.60 7.38
CA ASP A 94 -7.06 3.11 6.37
C ASP A 94 -5.62 2.99 6.87
N ILE A 95 -4.68 2.64 5.97
CA ILE A 95 -3.25 2.61 6.30
C ILE A 95 -2.56 3.83 5.69
N TYR A 96 -2.01 4.68 6.54
CA TYR A 96 -1.30 5.90 6.15
C TYR A 96 0.21 5.71 6.32
N LEU A 97 0.99 5.96 5.26
CA LEU A 97 2.45 5.98 5.34
C LEU A 97 3.01 7.37 5.69
N TYR A 98 2.22 8.41 5.43
CA TYR A 98 2.53 9.77 5.82
C TYR A 98 1.28 10.38 6.44
N GLU A 99 1.31 10.62 7.74
CA GLU A 99 0.22 11.29 8.46
C GLU A 99 0.62 12.73 8.74
N LYS A 100 -0.24 13.68 8.36
CA LYS A 100 -0.12 15.06 8.83
C LYS A 100 -1.15 15.25 9.94
N PRO A 101 -0.73 15.68 11.15
CA PRO A 101 -1.64 15.82 12.27
C PRO A 101 -2.81 16.73 11.87
N SER A 102 -4.03 16.21 11.97
CA SER A 102 -5.23 16.95 11.58
C SER A 102 -5.45 18.10 12.57
N SER A 103 -5.66 19.31 12.06
CA SER A 103 -6.14 20.46 12.85
C SER A 103 -7.62 20.28 13.20
N LYS A 104 -7.96 19.27 14.00
CA LYS A 104 -9.30 19.21 14.61
C LYS A 104 -9.28 20.16 15.80
N LYS A 105 -9.93 21.32 15.68
CA LYS A 105 -10.28 22.17 16.84
C LYS A 105 -11.16 21.32 17.77
N GLN A 106 -10.60 20.89 18.89
CA GLN A 106 -11.33 20.29 19.99
C GLN A 106 -12.24 21.38 20.56
N ASN A 107 -13.52 21.37 20.19
CA ASN A 107 -14.54 22.15 20.90
C ASN A 107 -14.77 21.47 22.26
N PHE A 108 -13.88 21.78 23.21
CA PHE A 108 -14.08 21.37 24.60
C PHE A 108 -15.25 22.19 25.16
N SER A 109 -16.46 21.65 25.07
CA SER A 109 -17.62 22.19 25.76
C SER A 109 -17.39 22.01 27.26
N MET A 110 -16.76 23.01 27.87
CA MET A 110 -16.62 23.14 29.32
C MET A 110 -18.03 23.27 29.91
N ARG A 111 -18.66 22.13 30.25
CA ARG A 111 -19.82 22.12 31.14
C ARG A 111 -19.29 22.46 32.52
N LEU A 112 -19.38 23.75 32.87
CA LEU A 112 -19.28 24.22 34.24
C LEU A 112 -20.30 23.45 35.07
N ILE A 113 -19.82 22.60 35.97
CA ILE A 113 -20.59 22.08 37.08
C ILE A 113 -20.83 23.30 37.99
N ARG A 114 -22.02 23.90 37.89
CA ARG A 114 -22.53 24.74 38.97
C ARG A 114 -23.36 23.85 39.87
N GLU A 115 -22.68 23.42 40.92
CA GLU A 115 -23.25 23.14 42.22
C GLU A 115 -24.02 24.39 42.69
N GLN A 116 -25.31 24.22 42.96
CA GLN A 116 -26.10 25.12 43.78
C GLN A 116 -27.03 24.27 44.61
N ASP A 117 -26.90 24.48 45.92
CA ASP A 117 -27.72 24.01 47.02
C ASP A 117 -29.21 24.36 46.88
#